data_AF-A0A512BU79-F1
#
_entry.id   AF-A0A512BU79-F1
#
_cell.length_a   1.000
_cell.length_b   1.000
_cell.length_c   1.000
_cell.angle_alpha   90.00
_cell.angle_beta   90.00
_cell.angle_gamma   90.00
#
_symmetry.space_group_name_H-M   'P 1'
#
loop_
_entity.id
_entity.type
_entity.pdbx_description
1 polymer ?
#
loop_
_entity_poly.entity_id
_entity_poly.type
_entity_poly.pdbx_seq_one_letter_code
_entity_poly.pdbx_strand_id
1 'polypeptide(L)'
;MIGDTTTAAINILGAIDALESALDRHGSDADVVMTTDHERELLAFGIRDTQFILGMHRKPLPKVLWLLSLQMANSNGIPRMKVSAVLREFRLAEELAEGSAALAALAA
;
A
#
# COMPACT_ATOMS: atom_id res chain seq x y z
N MET A 1 5.98 -4.85 -16.93
CA MET A 1 4.73 -4.21 -17.37
C MET A 1 4.16 -3.52 -16.13
N ILE A 2 4.30 -2.21 -16.01
CA ILE A 2 3.61 -1.46 -14.95
C ILE A 2 2.21 -1.19 -15.51
N GLY A 3 1.20 -1.72 -14.83
CA GLY A 3 -0.20 -1.62 -15.23
C GLY A 3 -0.67 -0.17 -15.18
N ASP A 4 -1.70 0.12 -15.97
CA ASP A 4 -2.39 1.40 -15.94
C ASP A 4 -2.85 1.80 -14.53
N THR A 5 -3.29 3.05 -14.37
CA THR A 5 -3.78 3.61 -13.11
C THR A 5 -4.87 2.76 -12.44
N THR A 6 -5.68 2.06 -13.24
CA THR A 6 -6.74 1.18 -12.73
C THR A 6 -6.15 -0.06 -12.07
N THR A 7 -5.19 -0.72 -12.72
CA THR A 7 -4.49 -1.87 -12.17
C THR A 7 -3.72 -1.49 -10.90
N ALA A 8 -3.08 -0.31 -10.91
CA ALA A 8 -2.41 0.23 -9.74
C ALA A 8 -3.38 0.45 -8.56
N ALA A 9 -4.55 1.05 -8.80
CA ALA A 9 -5.56 1.26 -7.77
C ALA A 9 -6.05 -0.07 -7.16
N ILE A 10 -6.30 -1.09 -7.97
CA ILE A 10 -6.72 -2.42 -7.50
C ILE A 10 -5.66 -3.05 -6.58
N ASN A 11 -4.38 -2.96 -6.95
CA ASN A 11 -3.30 -3.52 -6.14
C ASN A 11 -3.09 -2.74 -4.83
N ILE A 12 -3.32 -1.42 -4.84
CA ILE A 12 -3.29 -0.58 -3.63
C ILE A 12 -4.41 -0.98 -2.67
N LEU A 13 -5.64 -1.16 -3.18
CA LEU A 13 -6.77 -1.67 -2.40
C LEU A 13 -6.47 -3.04 -1.78
N GLY A 14 -5.95 -3.98 -2.56
CA GLY A 14 -5.55 -5.29 -2.04
C GLY A 14 -4.49 -5.21 -0.94
N ALA A 15 -3.59 -4.23 -0.99
CA ALA A 15 -2.59 -4.00 0.06
C ALA A 15 -3.19 -3.35 1.32
N ILE A 16 -4.20 -2.49 1.18
CA ILE A 16 -4.98 -1.96 2.31
C ILE A 16 -5.69 -3.10 3.03
N ASP A 17 -6.46 -3.90 2.27
CA ASP A 17 -7.20 -5.05 2.81
C ASP A 17 -6.27 -6.04 3.53
N ALA A 18 -5.09 -6.30 2.96
CA ALA A 18 -4.08 -7.16 3.57
C ALA A 18 -3.59 -6.65 4.94
N LEU A 19 -3.37 -5.34 5.08
CA LEU A 19 -2.95 -4.74 6.34
C LEU A 19 -4.07 -4.68 7.37
N GLU A 20 -5.30 -4.40 6.94
CA GLU A 20 -6.48 -4.39 7.82
C GLU A 20 -6.79 -5.80 8.32
N SER A 21 -6.80 -6.80 7.42
CA SER A 21 -6.91 -8.22 7.78
C SER A 21 -5.82 -8.64 8.78
N ALA A 22 -4.57 -8.23 8.53
CA ALA A 22 -3.48 -8.52 9.46
C ALA A 22 -3.70 -7.84 10.82
N LEU A 23 -4.15 -6.58 10.84
CA LEU A 23 -4.49 -5.88 12.09
C LEU A 23 -5.65 -6.54 12.84
N ASP A 24 -6.67 -7.04 12.15
CA ASP A 24 -7.83 -7.67 12.79
C ASP A 24 -7.48 -9.03 13.38
N ARG A 25 -6.56 -9.77 12.74
CA ARG A 25 -6.02 -11.03 13.30
C ARG A 25 -5.18 -10.80 14.56
N HIS A 26 -4.58 -9.62 14.73
CA HIS A 26 -3.73 -9.29 15.88
C HIS A 26 -4.45 -8.33 16.83
N GLY A 27 -4.76 -8.79 18.05
CA GLY A 27 -5.41 -7.96 19.07
C GLY A 27 -4.73 -6.59 19.27
N SER A 28 -5.46 -5.62 19.81
CA SER A 28 -5.01 -4.23 19.99
C SER A 28 -3.67 -4.09 20.72
N ASP A 29 -3.33 -5.07 21.55
CA ASP A 29 -2.15 -5.08 22.43
C ASP A 29 -0.89 -5.64 21.74
N ALA A 30 -1.01 -6.11 20.50
CA ALA A 30 0.13 -6.61 19.73
C ALA A 30 0.97 -5.45 19.18
N ASP A 31 2.20 -5.33 19.65
CA ASP A 31 3.17 -4.33 19.15
C ASP A 31 3.62 -4.60 17.70
N VAL A 32 3.52 -5.85 17.26
CA VAL A 32 3.96 -6.31 15.95
C VAL A 32 2.83 -7.08 15.26
N VAL A 33 2.57 -6.73 14.01
CA VAL A 33 1.59 -7.33 13.13
C VAL A 33 2.30 -8.31 12.21
N MET A 34 1.92 -9.59 12.28
CA MET A 34 2.44 -10.65 11.41
C MET A 34 1.56 -10.80 10.17
N THR A 35 2.18 -10.83 9.00
CA THR A 35 1.53 -11.00 7.70
C THR A 35 1.79 -12.39 7.12
N THR A 36 0.79 -12.98 6.48
CA THR A 36 0.91 -14.22 5.70
C THR A 36 1.78 -14.01 4.44
N ASP A 37 2.14 -15.10 3.75
CA ASP A 37 2.84 -14.99 2.45
C ASP A 37 1.98 -14.25 1.41
N HIS A 38 0.67 -14.52 1.39
CA HIS A 38 -0.25 -13.87 0.46
C HIS A 38 -0.43 -12.38 0.75
N GLU A 39 -0.62 -11.99 2.01
CA GLU A 39 -0.67 -10.58 2.41
C GLU A 39 0.64 -9.86 2.06
N ARG A 40 1.80 -10.54 2.18
CA ARG A 40 3.09 -9.97 1.74
C ARG A 40 3.16 -9.77 0.23
N GLU A 41 2.62 -10.66 -0.56
CA GLU A 41 2.56 -10.48 -2.02
C GLU A 41 1.70 -9.27 -2.39
N LEU A 42 0.51 -9.15 -1.81
CA LEU A 42 -0.38 -8.00 -2.01
C LEU A 42 0.30 -6.69 -1.60
N LEU A 43 0.95 -6.68 -0.44
CA LEU A 43 1.73 -5.54 0.03
C LEU A 43 2.86 -5.15 -0.93
N ALA A 44 3.58 -6.12 -1.51
CA ALA A 44 4.67 -5.83 -2.44
C ALA A 44 4.15 -5.14 -3.72
N PHE A 45 3.03 -5.62 -4.27
CA PHE A 45 2.38 -4.97 -5.41
C PHE A 45 1.85 -3.59 -5.05
N GLY A 46 1.15 -3.46 -3.92
CA GLY A 46 0.64 -2.18 -3.44
C GLY A 46 1.74 -1.14 -3.20
N ILE A 47 2.89 -1.52 -2.60
CA ILE A 47 4.03 -0.60 -2.41
C ILE A 47 4.55 -0.09 -3.75
N ARG A 48 4.79 -0.99 -4.71
CA ARG A 48 5.32 -0.63 -6.03
C ARG A 48 4.36 0.34 -6.73
N ASP A 49 3.08 0.03 -6.73
CA ASP A 49 2.08 0.78 -7.47
C ASP A 49 1.76 2.11 -6.77
N THR A 50 1.83 2.15 -5.44
CA THR A 50 1.79 3.40 -4.66
C THR A 50 2.95 4.32 -5.00
N GLN A 51 4.18 3.80 -5.04
CA GLN A 51 5.35 4.59 -5.44
C GLN A 51 5.21 5.14 -6.86
N PHE A 52 4.63 4.35 -7.77
CA PHE A 52 4.34 4.77 -9.13
C PHE A 52 3.32 5.93 -9.18
N ILE A 53 2.16 5.78 -8.54
CA ILE A 53 1.12 6.82 -8.49
C ILE A 53 1.69 8.11 -7.87
N LEU A 54 2.34 8.03 -6.70
CA LEU A 54 2.94 9.20 -6.07
C LEU A 54 3.97 9.88 -6.97
N GLY A 55 4.78 9.10 -7.69
CA GLY A 55 5.72 9.61 -8.68
C GLY A 55 5.04 10.36 -9.82
N MET A 56 3.96 9.80 -10.40
CA MET A 56 3.18 10.48 -11.45
C MET A 56 2.60 11.81 -11.00
N HIS A 57 2.07 11.87 -9.77
CA HIS A 57 1.49 13.08 -9.19
C HIS A 57 2.52 14.01 -8.54
N ARG A 58 3.83 13.73 -8.70
CA ARG A 58 4.95 14.50 -8.11
C ARG A 58 4.82 14.69 -6.60
N LYS A 59 4.24 13.70 -5.91
CA LYS A 59 4.17 13.65 -4.45
C LYS A 59 5.47 13.07 -3.89
N PRO A 60 5.89 13.50 -2.69
CA PRO A 60 7.09 12.95 -2.06
C PRO A 60 6.90 11.47 -1.77
N LEU A 61 7.94 10.66 -2.03
CA LEU A 61 7.94 9.23 -1.71
C LEU A 61 8.06 9.03 -0.18
N PRO A 62 7.07 8.43 0.48
CA PRO A 62 7.08 8.26 1.92
C PRO A 62 8.16 7.26 2.35
N LYS A 63 9.04 7.69 3.26
CA LYS A 63 10.10 6.83 3.83
C LYS A 63 9.54 5.57 4.49
N VAL A 64 8.30 5.62 4.98
CA VAL A 64 7.64 4.47 5.62
C VAL A 64 7.39 3.31 4.66
N LEU A 65 7.05 3.58 3.39
CA LEU A 65 6.85 2.52 2.38
C LEU A 65 8.17 1.84 2.03
N TRP A 66 9.25 2.62 1.95
CA TRP A 66 10.59 2.07 1.77
C TRP A 66 11.00 1.18 2.96
N LEU A 67 10.78 1.65 4.20
CA LEU A 67 11.04 0.85 5.40
C LEU A 67 10.20 -0.43 5.44
N LEU A 68 8.92 -0.37 5.03
CA LEU A 68 8.08 -1.56 4.94
C LEU A 68 8.64 -2.56 3.93
N SER A 69 9.03 -2.12 2.74
CA SER A 69 9.60 -3.00 1.72
C SER A 69 10.86 -3.72 2.23
N LEU A 70 11.73 -3.02 2.97
CA LEU A 70 12.87 -3.63 3.64
C LEU A 70 12.47 -4.60 4.75
N GLN A 71 11.43 -4.28 5.53
CA GLN A 71 10.97 -5.16 6.60
C GLN A 71 10.37 -6.45 6.05
N MET A 72 9.62 -6.39 4.95
CA MET A 72 9.08 -7.58 4.30
C MET A 72 10.16 -8.47 3.69
N ALA A 73 11.28 -7.89 3.26
CA ALA A 73 12.42 -8.66 2.76
C ALA A 73 13.23 -9.35 3.87
N ASN A 74 13.16 -8.85 5.12
CA ASN A 74 14.08 -9.24 6.19
C ASN A 74 13.38 -9.74 7.49
N SER A 75 12.05 -9.70 7.59
CA SER A 75 11.31 -10.01 8.82
C SER A 75 9.90 -10.53 8.54
N ASN A 76 9.36 -11.28 9.50
CA ASN A 76 7.99 -11.80 9.48
C ASN A 76 6.95 -10.82 10.07
N GLY A 77 7.38 -9.68 10.63
CA GLY A 77 6.50 -8.79 11.39
C GLY A 77 6.74 -7.29 11.15
N ILE A 78 5.65 -6.51 11.20
CA ILE A 78 5.63 -5.07 11.00
C ILE A 78 5.17 -4.40 12.30
N PRO A 79 5.92 -3.45 12.88
CA PRO A 79 5.47 -2.69 14.05
C PRO A 79 4.11 -2.05 13.79
N ARG A 80 3.16 -2.20 14.72
CA ARG A 80 1.77 -1.73 14.56
C ARG A 80 1.70 -0.24 14.20
N MET A 81 2.52 0.59 14.85
CA MET A 81 2.62 2.02 14.55
C MET A 81 3.02 2.32 13.09
N LYS A 82 3.83 1.45 12.47
CA LYS A 82 4.21 1.58 11.06
C LYS A 82 3.09 1.12 10.15
N VAL A 83 2.29 0.12 10.55
CA VAL A 83 1.12 -0.31 9.78
C VAL A 83 0.13 0.85 9.59
N SER A 84 -0.21 1.58 10.66
CA SER A 84 -1.11 2.74 10.55
C SER A 84 -0.56 3.84 9.62
N ALA A 85 0.75 4.08 9.68
CA ALA A 85 1.39 5.04 8.78
C ALA A 85 1.35 4.56 7.32
N VAL A 86 1.61 3.28 7.05
CA VAL A 86 1.53 2.70 5.70
C VAL A 86 0.11 2.76 5.14
N LEU A 87 -0.90 2.38 5.95
CA LEU A 87 -2.30 2.46 5.55
C LEU A 87 -2.68 3.86 5.09
N ARG A 88 -2.20 4.89 5.79
CA ARG A 88 -2.44 6.28 5.40
C ARG A 88 -1.80 6.61 4.04
N GLU A 89 -0.59 6.13 3.77
CA GLU A 89 0.08 6.37 2.48
C GLU A 89 -0.63 5.63 1.33
N PHE A 90 -1.11 4.42 1.57
CA PHE A 90 -1.90 3.68 0.58
C PHE A 90 -3.20 4.39 0.24
N ARG A 91 -3.99 4.80 1.24
CA ARG A 91 -5.24 5.55 1.02
C ARG A 91 -5.02 6.87 0.29
N LEU A 92 -3.92 7.58 0.60
CA LEU A 92 -3.58 8.80 -0.14
C LEU A 92 -3.27 8.53 -1.63
N ALA A 93 -2.60 7.42 -1.93
CA ALA A 93 -2.33 7.06 -3.33
C ALA A 93 -3.56 6.53 -4.06
N GLU A 94 -4.43 5.80 -3.38
CA GLU A 94 -5.75 5.39 -3.87
C GLU A 94 -6.56 6.61 -4.32
N GLU A 95 -6.74 7.60 -3.45
CA GLU A 95 -7.48 8.85 -3.77
C GLU A 95 -6.91 9.56 -5.01
N LEU A 96 -5.58 9.59 -5.16
CA LEU A 96 -4.92 10.19 -6.32
C LEU A 96 -5.15 9.38 -7.61
N ALA A 97 -5.10 8.05 -7.51
CA ALA A 97 -5.32 7.15 -8.64
C ALA A 97 -6.78 7.24 -9.13
N GLU A 98 -7.75 7.30 -8.23
CA GLU A 98 -9.17 7.48 -8.57
C GLU A 98 -9.43 8.82 -9.26
N GLY A 99 -8.86 9.91 -8.73
CA GLY A 99 -8.95 11.23 -9.36
C GLY A 99 -8.34 11.25 -10.76
N SER A 100 -7.22 10.55 -10.96
CA SER A 100 -6.59 10.42 -12.28
C SER A 100 -7.44 9.59 -13.26
N ALA A 101 -8.05 8.50 -12.79
CA ALA A 101 -8.92 7.65 -13.61
C ALA A 101 -10.19 8.39 -14.05
N ALA A 102 -10.79 9.17 -13.14
CA ALA A 102 -11.95 10.01 -13.45
C ALA A 102 -11.61 11.08 -14.50
N LEU A 103 -10.45 11.73 -14.40
CA LEU A 103 -9.98 12.69 -15.40
C LEU A 103 -9.69 12.04 -16.76
N ALA A 104 -9.12 10.83 -16.75
CA ALA A 104 -8.85 10.08 -17.99
C ALA A 104 -10.16 9.64 -18.68
N ALA A 105 -11.17 9.21 -17.92
CA ALA A 105 -12.47 8.85 -18.45
C ALA A 105 -13.24 10.03 -19.06
N LEU A 106 -13.03 11.26 -18.56
CA LEU A 106 -13.62 12.48 -19.13
C LEU A 106 -12.93 12.97 -20.41
N ALA A 107 -11.70 12.52 -20.67
CA ALA A 107 -10.90 12.93 -21.83
C ALA A 107 -10.98 11.92 -23.01
N ALA A 108 -11.68 10.80 -22.84
CA ALA A 108 -11.90 9.74 -23.84
C ALA A 108 -13.27 9.88 -24.53
#